data_AF-A0A7B3IJW9-F1
#
_entry.id   AF-A0A7B3IJW9-F1
#
_cell.length_a   1.000
_cell.length_b   1.000
_cell.length_c   1.000
_cell.angle_alpha   90.00
_cell.angle_beta   90.00
_cell.angle_gamma   90.00
#
_symmetry.space_group_name_H-M   'P 1'
#
loop_
_entity.id
_entity.type
_entity.pdbx_description
1 polymer ?
#
loop_
_entity_poly.entity_id
_entity_poly.type
_entity_poly.pdbx_seq_one_letter_code
_entity_poly.pdbx_strand_id
1 'polypeptide(L)'
;ERLNELMTRYDALENQCEESDLLEAEMKLMRCMAKVRAWTPEIRAGSGVVVSWRYGNVCVQRGVQLRSEDDATDDADRTEQVQEKASVEEISLPLLTKMSSERTLAVQAALMQQPDKSLALLAWTLCLNVFGSGAYSKPAQISLECEHYSLTSDAPSGKEGAAFMALMAEKSRLAALLPEGWSRDMTTFLSLSQEVLLSLLSFCTACSLNGVQTRECGHTSRSPLDSLESAIGFHMRDWWQPTKANFFGHLKKPQIIAALNEAGLSGAARDAEKMKKGDAAEHAEHHMKDNRWVPGWMCAPHPQTDATERTDNLADAA
;
A
#
# COMPACT_ATOMS: atom_id res chain seq x y z
N GLU A 1 19.98 10.79 31.35
CA GLU A 1 20.85 11.89 30.87
C GLU A 1 20.54 13.21 31.57
N ARG A 2 19.35 13.81 31.39
CA ARG A 2 19.02 15.12 32.01
C ARG A 2 19.19 15.20 33.54
N LEU A 3 18.80 14.16 34.29
CA LEU A 3 18.97 14.14 35.75
C LEU A 3 20.46 14.17 36.17
N ASN A 4 21.34 13.55 35.38
CA ASN A 4 22.77 13.56 35.65
C ASN A 4 23.37 14.94 35.38
N GLU A 5 22.91 15.65 34.33
CA GLU A 5 23.32 17.03 34.08
C GLU A 5 22.94 17.98 35.22
N LEU A 6 21.72 17.83 35.76
CA LEU A 6 21.25 18.62 36.90
C LEU A 6 22.04 18.33 38.18
N MET A 7 22.37 17.05 38.43
CA MET A 7 23.24 16.65 39.55
C MET A 7 24.63 17.29 39.45
N THR A 8 25.26 17.24 38.28
CA THR A 8 26.58 17.85 38.07
C THR A 8 26.56 19.36 38.27
N ARG A 9 25.47 20.04 37.89
CA ARG A 9 25.31 21.50 38.11
C ARG A 9 25.09 21.83 39.59
N TYR A 10 24.31 21.01 40.28
CA TYR A 10 24.07 21.16 41.72
C TYR A 10 25.36 20.97 42.52
N ASP A 11 26.15 19.93 42.20
CA ASP A 11 27.42 19.63 42.88
C ASP A 11 28.51 20.68 42.62
N ALA A 12 28.37 21.50 41.56
CA ALA A 12 29.27 22.60 41.25
C ALA A 12 28.97 23.88 42.05
N LEU A 13 27.85 23.95 42.76
CA LEU A 13 27.49 25.08 43.61
C LEU A 13 28.04 24.87 45.03
N GLU A 14 28.99 25.71 45.44
CA GLU A 14 29.65 25.61 46.76
C GLU A 14 28.79 26.12 47.93
N ASN A 15 27.76 26.94 47.67
CA ASN A 15 26.91 27.57 48.69
C ASN A 15 25.42 27.38 48.37
N GLN A 16 24.60 27.25 49.40
CA GLN A 16 23.14 27.32 49.26
C GLN A 16 22.73 28.71 48.76
N CYS A 17 22.16 28.73 47.57
CA CYS A 17 21.65 29.92 46.90
C CYS A 17 20.33 29.59 46.21
N GLU A 18 19.61 30.61 45.74
CA GLU A 18 18.32 30.43 45.06
C GLU A 18 18.42 29.46 43.86
N GLU A 19 19.58 29.41 43.18
CA GLU A 19 19.83 28.49 42.06
C GLU A 19 19.96 27.03 42.52
N SER A 20 20.57 26.78 43.68
CA SER A 20 20.68 25.45 44.29
C SER A 20 19.30 24.92 44.69
N ASP A 21 18.45 25.76 45.28
CA ASP A 21 17.08 25.42 45.67
C ASP A 21 16.21 25.08 44.45
N LEU A 22 16.37 25.83 43.35
CA LEU A 22 15.66 25.57 42.09
C LEU A 22 16.09 24.26 41.44
N LEU A 23 17.39 23.96 41.41
CA LEU A 23 17.91 22.69 40.89
C LEU A 23 17.44 21.49 41.73
N GLU A 24 17.41 21.62 43.06
CA GLU A 24 16.89 20.57 43.94
C GLU A 24 15.39 20.34 43.70
N ALA A 25 14.61 21.42 43.56
CA ALA A 25 13.19 21.34 43.24
C ALA A 25 12.93 20.66 41.88
N GLU A 26 13.72 20.99 40.85
CA GLU A 26 13.62 20.38 39.52
C GLU A 26 13.98 18.88 39.56
N MET A 27 15.05 18.51 40.25
CA MET A 27 15.45 17.11 40.45
C MET A 27 14.39 16.31 41.21
N LYS A 28 13.79 16.90 42.25
CA LYS A 28 12.71 16.29 43.03
C LYS A 28 11.46 16.08 42.18
N LEU A 29 11.09 17.08 41.37
CA LEU A 29 9.97 17.02 40.44
C LEU A 29 10.20 15.94 39.37
N MET A 30 11.41 15.84 38.79
CA MET A 30 11.74 14.75 37.86
C MET A 30 11.67 13.37 38.50
N ARG A 31 12.12 13.21 39.75
CA ARG A 31 12.00 11.95 40.50
C ARG A 31 10.53 11.61 40.80
N CYS A 32 9.71 12.59 41.14
CA CYS A 32 8.26 12.42 41.32
C CYS A 32 7.57 12.03 40.02
N MET A 33 7.84 12.72 38.92
CA MET A 33 7.31 12.38 37.60
C MET A 33 7.79 11.00 37.14
N ALA A 34 9.02 10.61 37.45
CA ALA A 34 9.53 9.27 37.16
C ALA A 34 8.78 8.19 37.97
N LYS A 35 8.38 8.46 39.22
CA LYS A 35 7.53 7.55 40.01
C LYS A 35 6.11 7.45 39.45
N VAL A 36 5.54 8.56 38.98
CA VAL A 36 4.21 8.59 38.32
C VAL A 36 4.24 7.85 36.98
N ARG A 37 5.37 7.92 36.25
CA ARG A 37 5.58 7.21 34.98
C ARG A 37 6.15 5.80 35.15
N ALA A 38 6.59 5.45 36.36
CA ALA A 38 7.12 4.13 36.65
C ALA A 38 5.97 3.16 36.67
N TRP A 39 6.08 2.11 35.87
CA TRP A 39 5.09 1.07 35.88
C TRP A 39 5.11 0.36 37.22
N THR A 40 3.93 0.21 37.80
CA THR A 40 3.76 -0.50 39.05
C THR A 40 4.14 -1.98 38.85
N PRO A 41 4.52 -2.70 39.93
CA PRO A 41 4.85 -4.12 39.86
C PRO A 41 3.75 -4.95 39.19
N GLU A 42 2.49 -4.57 39.39
CA GLU A 42 1.30 -5.23 38.84
C GLU A 42 1.23 -5.06 37.31
N ILE A 43 1.50 -3.85 36.80
CA ILE A 43 1.52 -3.57 35.35
C ILE A 43 2.67 -4.35 34.68
N ARG A 44 3.84 -4.45 35.33
CA ARG A 44 4.97 -5.23 34.80
C ARG A 44 4.71 -6.73 34.81
N ALA A 45 3.91 -7.24 35.74
CA ALA A 45 3.54 -8.65 35.79
C ALA A 45 2.54 -9.04 34.68
N GLY A 46 1.66 -8.11 34.27
CA GLY A 46 0.65 -8.34 33.23
C GLY A 46 1.02 -7.88 31.81
N SER A 47 2.10 -7.10 31.65
CA SER A 47 2.44 -6.47 30.36
C SER A 47 3.82 -6.88 29.85
N GLY A 48 3.90 -7.20 28.56
CA GLY A 48 5.13 -7.50 27.84
C GLY A 48 5.72 -6.31 27.08
N VAL A 49 6.90 -6.55 26.51
CA VAL A 49 7.57 -5.65 25.56
C VAL A 49 7.69 -6.37 24.23
N VAL A 50 7.17 -5.77 23.17
CA VAL A 50 7.34 -6.24 21.81
C VAL A 50 8.42 -5.40 21.13
N VAL A 51 9.48 -6.08 20.71
CA VAL A 51 10.52 -5.48 19.87
C VAL A 51 10.27 -5.96 18.44
N SER A 52 10.08 -5.02 17.54
CA SER A 52 9.89 -5.31 16.11
C SER A 52 10.88 -4.52 15.27
N TRP A 53 11.16 -5.03 14.08
CA TRP A 53 12.00 -4.37 13.09
C TRP A 53 11.10 -3.87 11.96
N ARG A 54 10.99 -2.55 11.79
CA ARG A 54 10.23 -1.94 10.70
C ARG A 54 11.04 -0.82 10.05
N TYR A 55 11.11 -0.85 8.72
CA TYR A 55 11.75 0.19 7.90
C TYR A 55 13.17 0.56 8.35
N GLY A 56 13.98 -0.45 8.70
CA GLY A 56 15.37 -0.24 9.12
C GLY A 56 15.57 0.28 10.54
N ASN A 57 14.49 0.42 11.33
CA ASN A 57 14.54 0.90 12.70
C ASN A 57 14.03 -0.16 13.69
N VAL A 58 14.63 -0.19 14.89
CA VAL A 58 14.13 -0.99 16.02
C VAL A 58 12.95 -0.25 16.66
N CYS A 59 11.76 -0.84 16.56
CA CYS A 59 10.54 -0.33 17.19
C CYS A 59 10.27 -1.11 18.48
N VAL A 60 10.35 -0.43 19.63
CA VAL A 60 10.09 -1.04 20.94
C VAL A 60 8.74 -0.56 21.47
N GLN A 61 7.75 -1.44 21.45
CA GLN A 61 6.45 -1.22 22.07
C GLN A 61 6.45 -1.83 23.47
N ARG A 62 6.31 -0.99 24.49
CA ARG A 62 6.22 -1.43 25.88
C ARG A 62 4.74 -1.37 26.26
N GLY A 63 4.22 -2.42 26.88
CA GLY A 63 2.93 -2.36 27.61
C GLY A 63 1.89 -3.23 26.96
N VAL A 64 2.36 -4.25 26.26
CA VAL A 64 1.54 -5.12 25.44
C VAL A 64 0.99 -6.20 26.35
N GLN A 65 -0.30 -6.19 26.59
CA GLN A 65 -1.01 -7.22 27.33
C GLN A 65 -1.76 -8.14 26.34
N LEU A 66 -1.88 -9.43 26.65
CA LEU A 66 -2.79 -10.31 25.91
C LEU A 66 -4.22 -9.82 26.09
N ARG A 67 -4.92 -9.60 24.97
CA ARG A 67 -6.33 -9.18 24.99
C ARG A 67 -7.18 -10.17 25.78
N SER A 68 -7.96 -9.65 26.72
CA SER A 68 -9.09 -10.39 27.31
C SER A 68 -10.27 -10.36 26.34
N GLU A 69 -11.21 -11.31 26.46
CA GLU A 69 -12.42 -11.34 25.61
C GLU A 69 -13.30 -10.10 25.79
N ASP A 70 -13.23 -9.41 26.94
CA ASP A 70 -14.00 -8.20 27.23
C ASP A 70 -13.43 -6.94 26.52
N ASP A 71 -12.11 -6.81 26.36
CA ASP A 71 -11.46 -5.67 25.67
C ASP A 71 -11.71 -5.65 24.15
N ALA A 72 -12.24 -6.75 23.58
CA ALA A 72 -12.61 -6.81 22.16
C ALA A 72 -13.88 -5.99 21.85
N THR A 73 -14.70 -5.69 22.86
CA THR A 73 -15.96 -4.95 22.70
C THR A 73 -15.79 -3.43 22.70
N ASP A 74 -14.78 -2.92 23.41
CA ASP A 74 -14.58 -1.47 23.62
C ASP A 74 -13.92 -0.77 22.40
N ASP A 75 -13.18 -1.53 21.57
CA ASP A 75 -12.58 -1.05 20.31
C ASP A 75 -13.61 -1.02 19.15
N ALA A 76 -14.69 -1.80 19.27
CA ALA A 76 -15.80 -1.77 18.31
C ALA A 76 -16.51 -0.40 18.36
N ASP A 77 -16.74 0.13 19.55
CA ASP A 77 -17.53 1.35 19.76
C ASP A 77 -16.79 2.65 19.35
N ARG A 78 -15.44 2.64 19.33
CA ARG A 78 -14.63 3.80 18.88
C ARG A 78 -14.34 3.86 17.39
N THR A 79 -14.62 2.78 16.65
CA THR A 79 -14.39 2.71 15.20
C THR A 79 -15.67 2.98 14.40
N GLU A 80 -16.82 3.14 15.06
CA GLU A 80 -18.15 3.28 14.44
C GLU A 80 -18.51 4.69 13.93
N GLN A 81 -17.55 5.60 13.77
CA GLN A 81 -17.76 6.86 13.04
C GLN A 81 -16.85 7.01 11.81
N VAL A 82 -16.77 5.95 11.00
CA VAL A 82 -16.50 6.09 9.57
C VAL A 82 -17.51 5.23 8.83
N GLN A 83 -18.41 5.92 8.13
CA GLN A 83 -19.41 5.40 7.20
C GLN A 83 -19.03 4.04 6.59
N GLU A 84 -19.78 3.00 6.96
CA GLU A 84 -19.63 1.59 6.52
C GLU A 84 -19.51 1.51 4.99
N LYS A 85 -18.26 1.51 4.50
CA LYS A 85 -17.89 0.87 3.25
C LYS A 85 -17.81 -0.62 3.56
N ALA A 86 -18.39 -1.47 2.71
CA ALA A 86 -18.22 -2.91 2.83
C ALA A 86 -16.72 -3.22 3.00
N SER A 87 -16.37 -3.80 4.14
CA SER A 87 -14.98 -4.03 4.51
C SER A 87 -14.32 -4.93 3.45
N VAL A 88 -13.09 -4.64 3.03
CA VAL A 88 -12.37 -5.46 2.02
C VAL A 88 -12.27 -6.91 2.49
N GLU A 89 -12.33 -7.09 3.80
CA GLU A 89 -12.40 -8.33 4.58
C GLU A 89 -13.62 -9.20 4.24
N GLU A 90 -14.73 -8.64 3.77
CA GLU A 90 -15.93 -9.38 3.34
C GLU A 90 -15.84 -9.95 1.93
N ILE A 91 -14.88 -9.49 1.12
CA ILE A 91 -14.64 -10.03 -0.22
C ILE A 91 -14.04 -11.44 -0.07
N SER A 92 -14.39 -12.39 -0.93
CA SER A 92 -13.76 -13.71 -0.84
C SER A 92 -12.29 -13.64 -1.30
N LEU A 93 -11.39 -14.38 -0.66
CA LEU A 93 -9.98 -14.43 -1.08
C LEU A 93 -9.81 -14.79 -2.57
N PRO A 94 -10.55 -15.78 -3.14
CA PRO A 94 -10.46 -16.04 -4.58
C PRO A 94 -10.85 -14.84 -5.44
N LEU A 95 -11.89 -14.08 -5.06
CA LEU A 95 -12.27 -12.87 -5.82
C LEU A 95 -11.21 -11.76 -5.67
N LEU A 96 -10.63 -11.60 -4.49
CA LEU A 96 -9.56 -10.64 -4.23
C LEU A 96 -8.32 -10.95 -5.10
N THR A 97 -7.87 -12.20 -5.14
CA THR A 97 -6.74 -12.62 -5.98
C THR A 97 -7.04 -12.35 -7.46
N LYS A 98 -8.19 -12.78 -7.96
CA LYS A 98 -8.63 -12.51 -9.35
C LYS A 98 -8.57 -11.03 -9.70
N MET A 99 -9.08 -10.17 -8.81
CA MET A 99 -9.24 -8.75 -9.08
C MET A 99 -7.95 -7.95 -8.87
N SER A 100 -7.10 -8.35 -7.93
CA SER A 100 -5.76 -7.78 -7.79
C SER A 100 -4.81 -8.22 -8.92
N SER A 101 -5.00 -9.41 -9.51
CA SER A 101 -4.31 -9.82 -10.74
C SER A 101 -4.72 -8.97 -11.95
N GLU A 102 -6.02 -8.72 -12.14
CA GLU A 102 -6.51 -7.79 -13.17
C GLU A 102 -5.94 -6.38 -12.99
N ARG A 103 -5.99 -5.87 -11.76
CA ARG A 103 -5.44 -4.55 -11.42
C ARG A 103 -3.95 -4.50 -11.75
N THR A 104 -3.20 -5.54 -11.40
CA THR A 104 -1.77 -5.63 -11.72
C THR A 104 -1.54 -5.52 -13.23
N LEU A 105 -2.19 -6.35 -14.05
CA LEU A 105 -2.05 -6.30 -15.52
C LEU A 105 -2.39 -4.91 -16.08
N ALA A 106 -3.45 -4.28 -15.58
CA ALA A 106 -3.84 -2.93 -15.98
C ALA A 106 -2.78 -1.88 -15.62
N VAL A 107 -2.17 -1.95 -14.44
CA VAL A 107 -1.09 -1.04 -14.03
C VAL A 107 0.17 -1.28 -14.86
N GLN A 108 0.51 -2.52 -15.18
CA GLN A 108 1.61 -2.85 -16.09
C GLN A 108 1.40 -2.18 -17.46
N ALA A 109 0.19 -2.33 -18.03
CA ALA A 109 -0.14 -1.75 -19.32
C ALA A 109 -0.16 -0.21 -19.30
N ALA A 110 -0.62 0.40 -18.20
CA ALA A 110 -0.60 1.85 -18.01
C ALA A 110 0.82 2.41 -17.85
N LEU A 111 1.68 1.74 -17.05
CA LEU A 111 3.06 2.18 -16.85
C LEU A 111 3.89 2.07 -18.14
N MET A 112 3.66 1.03 -18.94
CA MET A 112 4.30 0.85 -20.24
C MET A 112 4.08 2.05 -21.17
N GLN A 113 2.93 2.71 -21.08
CA GLN A 113 2.61 3.92 -21.85
C GLN A 113 3.30 5.20 -21.31
N GLN A 114 4.03 5.12 -20.19
CA GLN A 114 4.74 6.25 -19.57
C GLN A 114 6.22 5.90 -19.34
N PRO A 115 7.05 5.85 -20.40
CA PRO A 115 8.43 5.38 -20.31
C PRO A 115 9.30 6.14 -19.30
N ASP A 116 9.12 7.45 -19.18
CA ASP A 116 9.89 8.27 -18.24
C ASP A 116 9.64 7.87 -16.78
N LYS A 117 8.37 7.60 -16.43
CA LYS A 117 8.01 7.16 -15.07
C LYS A 117 8.46 5.72 -14.80
N SER A 118 8.39 4.85 -15.82
CA SER A 118 8.91 3.49 -15.74
C SER A 118 10.41 3.46 -15.48
N LEU A 119 11.18 4.26 -16.22
CA LEU A 119 12.62 4.41 -16.02
C LEU A 119 12.96 5.02 -14.66
N ALA A 120 12.20 6.03 -14.21
CA ALA A 120 12.39 6.60 -12.89
C ALA A 120 12.14 5.56 -11.77
N LEU A 121 11.12 4.72 -11.92
CA LEU A 121 10.83 3.62 -10.99
C LEU A 121 11.96 2.59 -10.96
N LEU A 122 12.47 2.21 -12.13
CA LEU A 122 13.62 1.30 -12.24
C LEU A 122 14.86 1.89 -11.56
N ALA A 123 15.20 3.13 -11.89
CA ALA A 123 16.35 3.82 -11.30
C ALA A 123 16.22 3.93 -9.78
N TRP A 124 15.05 4.34 -9.27
CA TRP A 124 14.77 4.39 -7.84
C TRP A 124 14.96 3.03 -7.16
N THR A 125 14.43 1.95 -7.77
CA THR A 125 14.57 0.58 -7.25
C THR A 125 16.02 0.13 -7.19
N LEU A 126 16.81 0.43 -8.23
CA LEU A 126 18.25 0.15 -8.26
C LEU A 126 19.01 1.00 -7.23
N CYS A 127 18.67 2.28 -7.09
CA CYS A 127 19.27 3.18 -6.10
C CYS A 127 19.03 2.70 -4.67
N LEU A 128 17.83 2.22 -4.32
CA LEU A 128 17.57 1.64 -3.00
C LEU A 128 18.46 0.42 -2.71
N ASN A 129 18.77 -0.37 -3.74
CA ASN A 129 19.64 -1.53 -3.61
C ASN A 129 21.12 -1.18 -3.44
N VAL A 130 21.55 -0.03 -3.96
CA VAL A 130 22.97 0.40 -3.96
C VAL A 130 23.28 1.35 -2.81
N PHE A 131 22.37 2.30 -2.53
CA PHE A 131 22.56 3.37 -1.55
C PHE A 131 21.84 3.10 -0.22
N GLY A 132 20.97 2.09 -0.14
CA GLY A 132 20.32 1.70 1.11
C GLY A 132 21.27 0.99 2.08
N SER A 133 20.97 1.03 3.38
CA SER A 133 21.82 0.46 4.45
C SER A 133 21.37 -0.92 4.95
N GLY A 134 20.70 -1.72 4.12
CA GLY A 134 20.27 -3.08 4.46
C GLY A 134 21.42 -4.10 4.46
N ALA A 135 21.25 -5.26 5.11
CA ALA A 135 22.31 -6.28 5.17
C ALA A 135 22.63 -6.84 3.76
N TYR A 136 23.89 -6.76 3.32
CA TYR A 136 24.35 -7.27 2.03
C TYR A 136 25.53 -8.24 2.17
N SER A 137 25.48 -9.33 1.39
CA SER A 137 26.65 -9.88 0.70
C SER A 137 26.30 -9.90 -0.78
N LYS A 138 26.92 -9.05 -1.63
CA LYS A 138 26.61 -8.95 -3.06
C LYS A 138 27.84 -8.56 -3.89
N PRO A 139 28.07 -9.19 -5.05
CA PRO A 139 28.83 -8.54 -6.12
C PRO A 139 27.93 -7.81 -7.15
N ALA A 140 26.71 -8.28 -7.40
CA ALA A 140 25.52 -7.57 -7.92
C ALA A 140 24.44 -8.63 -8.21
N GLN A 141 23.19 -8.45 -7.79
CA GLN A 141 22.10 -9.36 -8.15
C GLN A 141 20.83 -8.55 -8.42
N ILE A 142 20.53 -8.38 -9.71
CA ILE A 142 19.29 -7.80 -10.24
C ILE A 142 18.46 -8.99 -10.75
N SER A 143 17.28 -9.18 -10.17
CA SER A 143 16.29 -10.18 -10.59
C SER A 143 15.05 -9.44 -11.08
N LEU A 144 14.52 -9.84 -12.23
CA LEU A 144 13.25 -9.37 -12.75
C LEU A 144 12.35 -10.59 -12.94
N GLU A 145 11.27 -10.62 -12.17
CA GLU A 145 10.25 -11.66 -12.28
C GLU A 145 9.06 -11.11 -13.06
N CYS A 146 8.60 -11.87 -14.06
CA CYS A 146 7.46 -11.51 -14.88
C CYS A 146 6.37 -12.56 -14.65
N GLU A 147 5.32 -12.17 -13.93
CA GLU A 147 4.28 -13.10 -13.47
C GLU A 147 3.11 -13.21 -14.46
N HIS A 148 3.28 -12.83 -15.72
CA HIS A 148 2.21 -12.86 -16.74
C HIS A 148 1.47 -14.20 -16.78
N TYR A 149 2.14 -15.34 -16.55
CA TYR A 149 1.47 -16.64 -16.50
C TYR A 149 0.47 -16.72 -15.35
N SER A 150 0.89 -16.48 -14.10
CA SER A 150 0.03 -16.52 -12.91
C SER A 150 -1.06 -15.45 -13.00
N LEU A 151 -0.70 -14.22 -13.39
CA LEU A 151 -1.63 -13.10 -13.54
C LEU A 151 -2.73 -13.41 -14.55
N THR A 152 -2.40 -13.96 -15.73
CA THR A 152 -3.41 -14.30 -16.74
C THR A 152 -4.19 -15.58 -16.42
N SER A 153 -3.66 -16.46 -15.56
CA SER A 153 -4.38 -17.63 -15.05
C SER A 153 -5.45 -17.21 -14.03
N ASP A 154 -5.14 -16.21 -13.19
CA ASP A 154 -6.03 -15.75 -12.14
C ASP A 154 -7.02 -14.68 -12.63
N ALA A 155 -6.57 -13.75 -13.48
CA ALA A 155 -7.40 -12.67 -14.00
C ALA A 155 -8.61 -13.22 -14.79
N PRO A 156 -9.85 -12.79 -14.52
CA PRO A 156 -11.03 -13.29 -15.24
C PRO A 156 -11.01 -13.05 -16.75
N SER A 157 -10.39 -11.96 -17.22
CA SER A 157 -10.19 -11.69 -18.66
C SER A 157 -9.02 -12.47 -19.24
N GLY A 158 -8.10 -12.92 -18.38
CA GLY A 158 -6.94 -13.72 -18.75
C GLY A 158 -6.13 -13.13 -19.90
N LYS A 159 -5.93 -13.93 -20.96
CA LYS A 159 -5.17 -13.52 -22.15
C LYS A 159 -5.95 -12.65 -23.13
N GLU A 160 -7.28 -12.61 -22.99
CA GLU A 160 -8.17 -11.80 -23.82
C GLU A 160 -8.40 -10.41 -23.22
N GLY A 161 -7.84 -10.13 -22.04
CA GLY A 161 -7.91 -8.83 -21.39
C GLY A 161 -7.19 -7.75 -22.18
N ALA A 162 -7.79 -6.55 -22.25
CA ALA A 162 -7.26 -5.41 -22.99
C ALA A 162 -5.82 -5.04 -22.56
N ALA A 163 -5.55 -5.09 -21.25
CA ALA A 163 -4.23 -4.83 -20.70
C ALA A 163 -3.17 -5.83 -21.19
N PHE A 164 -3.48 -7.14 -21.11
CA PHE A 164 -2.54 -8.17 -21.55
C PHE A 164 -2.33 -8.14 -23.07
N MET A 165 -3.38 -7.92 -23.86
CA MET A 165 -3.25 -7.76 -25.31
C MET A 165 -2.35 -6.58 -25.68
N ALA A 166 -2.49 -5.44 -25.00
CA ALA A 166 -1.62 -4.27 -25.20
C ALA A 166 -0.15 -4.58 -24.86
N LEU A 167 0.11 -5.27 -23.74
CA LEU A 167 1.44 -5.71 -23.36
C LEU A 167 2.05 -6.66 -24.40
N MET A 168 1.28 -7.59 -24.95
CA MET A 168 1.76 -8.54 -25.96
C MET A 168 1.99 -7.88 -27.32
N ALA A 169 1.18 -6.89 -27.69
CA ALA A 169 1.40 -6.08 -28.88
C ALA A 169 2.71 -5.32 -28.78
N GLU A 170 2.97 -4.66 -27.65
CA GLU A 170 4.21 -3.93 -27.41
C GLU A 170 5.42 -4.86 -27.33
N LYS A 171 5.28 -6.02 -26.66
CA LYS A 171 6.30 -7.08 -26.67
C LYS A 171 6.70 -7.46 -28.09
N SER A 172 5.71 -7.65 -28.96
CA SER A 172 5.94 -8.05 -30.35
C SER A 172 6.63 -6.94 -31.14
N ARG A 173 6.22 -5.69 -30.94
CA ARG A 173 6.86 -4.51 -31.53
C ARG A 173 8.32 -4.38 -31.11
N LEU A 174 8.60 -4.50 -29.82
CA LEU A 174 9.96 -4.41 -29.27
C LEU A 174 10.84 -5.59 -29.69
N ALA A 175 10.28 -6.80 -29.74
CA ALA A 175 11.01 -7.98 -30.21
C ALA A 175 11.46 -7.83 -31.67
N ALA A 176 10.68 -7.15 -32.51
CA ALA A 176 11.06 -6.86 -33.90
C ALA A 176 12.22 -5.86 -34.03
N LEU A 177 12.55 -5.11 -32.98
CA LEU A 177 13.70 -4.19 -32.95
C LEU A 177 15.00 -4.89 -32.54
N LEU A 178 14.93 -6.12 -32.03
CA LEU A 178 16.09 -6.86 -31.58
C LEU A 178 16.84 -7.46 -32.81
N PRO A 179 18.15 -7.22 -32.95
CA PRO A 179 18.92 -7.77 -34.06
C PRO A 179 18.98 -9.30 -34.03
N GLU A 180 19.24 -9.93 -35.17
CA GLU A 180 19.44 -11.38 -35.22
C GLU A 180 20.59 -11.82 -34.30
N GLY A 181 20.39 -12.90 -33.55
CA GLY A 181 21.40 -13.43 -32.64
C GLY A 181 21.60 -12.65 -31.33
N TRP A 182 20.80 -11.61 -31.06
CA TRP A 182 20.89 -10.80 -29.82
C TRP A 182 20.91 -11.64 -28.52
N SER A 183 20.22 -12.79 -28.52
CA SER A 183 20.13 -13.69 -27.36
C SER A 183 21.35 -14.59 -27.19
N ARG A 184 22.23 -14.68 -28.19
CA ARG A 184 23.44 -15.51 -28.19
C ARG A 184 24.72 -14.69 -28.10
N ASP A 185 24.67 -13.42 -28.50
CA ASP A 185 25.79 -12.50 -28.50
C ASP A 185 25.42 -11.16 -27.84
N MET A 186 26.04 -10.92 -26.69
CA MET A 186 25.83 -9.70 -25.92
C MET A 186 26.36 -8.45 -26.65
N THR A 187 27.39 -8.58 -27.49
CA THR A 187 27.95 -7.43 -28.24
C THR A 187 26.96 -6.88 -29.26
N THR A 188 26.17 -7.76 -29.88
CA THR A 188 25.04 -7.38 -30.72
C THR A 188 24.01 -6.57 -29.92
N PHE A 189 23.73 -6.96 -28.68
CA PHE A 189 22.82 -6.22 -27.81
C PHE A 189 23.39 -4.86 -27.38
N LEU A 190 24.70 -4.75 -27.15
CA LEU A 190 25.38 -3.48 -26.84
C LEU A 190 25.37 -2.48 -28.00
N SER A 191 25.13 -2.95 -29.23
CA SER A 191 25.05 -2.07 -30.41
C SER A 191 23.69 -1.37 -30.57
N LEU A 192 22.70 -1.72 -29.75
CA LEU A 192 21.38 -1.09 -29.76
C LEU A 192 21.46 0.42 -29.47
N SER A 193 20.58 1.20 -30.12
CA SER A 193 20.46 2.63 -29.82
C SER A 193 19.97 2.84 -28.38
N GLN A 194 20.33 3.98 -27.80
CA GLN A 194 19.88 4.36 -26.46
C GLN A 194 18.35 4.37 -26.36
N GLU A 195 17.65 4.86 -27.40
CA GLU A 195 16.19 4.88 -27.46
C GLU A 195 15.56 3.48 -27.37
N VAL A 196 16.13 2.50 -28.09
CA VAL A 196 15.65 1.11 -28.06
C VAL A 196 15.90 0.51 -26.68
N LEU A 197 17.09 0.73 -26.11
CA LEU A 197 17.43 0.25 -24.77
C LEU A 197 16.47 0.81 -23.71
N LEU A 198 16.18 2.12 -23.75
CA LEU A 198 15.24 2.76 -22.82
C LEU A 198 13.82 2.20 -22.98
N SER A 199 13.37 1.95 -24.22
CA SER A 199 12.06 1.34 -24.48
C SER A 199 11.97 -0.09 -23.92
N LEU A 200 13.02 -0.90 -24.13
CA LEU A 200 13.11 -2.26 -23.59
C LEU A 200 13.13 -2.25 -22.05
N LEU A 201 13.92 -1.37 -21.43
CA LEU A 201 13.98 -1.23 -19.98
C LEU A 201 12.64 -0.79 -19.38
N SER A 202 11.97 0.18 -20.02
CA SER A 202 10.64 0.61 -19.63
C SER A 202 9.63 -0.55 -19.66
N PHE A 203 9.60 -1.32 -20.76
CA PHE A 203 8.70 -2.46 -20.91
C PHE A 203 8.98 -3.57 -19.90
N CYS A 204 10.25 -3.92 -19.70
CA CYS A 204 10.64 -4.92 -18.70
C CYS A 204 10.21 -4.50 -17.28
N THR A 205 10.44 -3.23 -16.92
CA THR A 205 10.04 -2.68 -15.61
C THR A 205 8.53 -2.70 -15.43
N ALA A 206 7.76 -2.39 -16.48
CA ALA A 206 6.31 -2.52 -16.44
C ALA A 206 5.90 -3.98 -16.20
N CYS A 207 6.48 -4.94 -16.93
CA CYS A 207 6.16 -6.37 -16.78
C CYS A 207 6.57 -6.95 -15.42
N SER A 208 7.43 -6.27 -14.66
CA SER A 208 7.90 -6.74 -13.36
C SER A 208 7.02 -6.32 -12.18
N LEU A 209 6.00 -5.50 -12.41
CA LEU A 209 5.10 -5.10 -11.33
C LEU A 209 4.24 -6.28 -10.88
N ASN A 210 4.14 -6.48 -9.57
CA ASN A 210 3.19 -7.40 -8.97
C ASN A 210 2.46 -6.69 -7.82
N GLY A 211 1.14 -6.62 -7.92
CA GLY A 211 0.25 -6.03 -6.91
C GLY A 211 -0.79 -7.00 -6.38
N VAL A 212 -0.62 -8.31 -6.57
CA VAL A 212 -1.58 -9.33 -6.10
C VAL A 212 -1.68 -9.25 -4.57
N GLN A 213 -2.92 -9.11 -4.09
CA GLN A 213 -3.20 -8.96 -2.67
C GLN A 213 -3.47 -10.32 -2.02
N THR A 214 -2.99 -10.48 -0.79
CA THR A 214 -3.11 -11.70 0.00
C THR A 214 -3.92 -11.43 1.28
N ARG A 215 -4.23 -12.49 2.02
CA ARG A 215 -4.82 -12.39 3.36
C ARG A 215 -3.91 -13.02 4.39
N GLU A 216 -3.56 -12.23 5.39
CA GLU A 216 -2.75 -12.64 6.52
C GLU A 216 -3.49 -12.29 7.81
N CYS A 217 -3.67 -13.28 8.69
CA CYS A 217 -4.35 -13.10 9.98
C CYS A 217 -5.75 -12.42 9.87
N GLY A 218 -6.49 -12.68 8.80
CA GLY A 218 -7.82 -12.09 8.57
C GLY A 218 -7.82 -10.72 7.90
N HIS A 219 -6.66 -10.11 7.67
CA HIS A 219 -6.54 -8.79 7.04
C HIS A 219 -6.04 -8.90 5.61
N THR A 220 -6.61 -8.08 4.72
CA THR A 220 -6.12 -7.95 3.35
C THR A 220 -4.86 -7.08 3.32
N SER A 221 -3.83 -7.55 2.60
CA SER A 221 -2.60 -6.75 2.41
C SER A 221 -2.89 -5.47 1.63
N ARG A 222 -2.16 -4.39 1.94
CA ARG A 222 -2.19 -3.18 1.10
C ARG A 222 -1.54 -3.47 -0.25
N SER A 223 -2.08 -2.88 -1.32
CA SER A 223 -1.44 -3.02 -2.63
C SER A 223 -0.12 -2.24 -2.64
N PRO A 224 1.00 -2.85 -3.05
CA PRO A 224 2.26 -2.12 -3.22
C PRO A 224 2.19 -1.11 -4.39
N LEU A 225 1.14 -1.18 -5.22
CA LEU A 225 0.97 -0.33 -6.39
C LEU A 225 0.25 1.00 -6.09
N ASP A 226 -0.34 1.17 -4.89
CA ASP A 226 -1.17 2.34 -4.56
C ASP A 226 -0.49 3.70 -4.85
N SER A 227 0.77 3.86 -4.40
CA SER A 227 1.54 5.09 -4.64
C SER A 227 1.91 5.27 -6.11
N LEU A 228 2.22 4.17 -6.80
CA LEU A 228 2.57 4.20 -8.22
C LEU A 228 1.36 4.58 -9.08
N GLU A 229 0.20 3.98 -8.80
CA GLU A 229 -1.06 4.27 -9.48
C GLU A 229 -1.41 5.76 -9.39
N SER A 230 -1.29 6.34 -8.19
CA SER A 230 -1.48 7.77 -7.98
C SER A 230 -0.49 8.60 -8.81
N ALA A 231 0.79 8.21 -8.82
CA ALA A 231 1.84 8.93 -9.55
C ALA A 231 1.68 8.85 -11.08
N ILE A 232 1.15 7.75 -11.61
CA ILE A 232 0.93 7.57 -13.06
C ILE A 232 -0.46 8.05 -13.52
N GLY A 233 -1.33 8.52 -12.61
CA GLY A 233 -2.69 8.92 -12.94
C GLY A 233 -3.55 7.73 -13.39
N PHE A 234 -3.31 6.56 -12.80
CA PHE A 234 -3.98 5.31 -13.17
C PHE A 234 -5.46 5.34 -12.80
N HIS A 235 -6.29 4.82 -13.70
CA HIS A 235 -7.68 4.51 -13.40
C HIS A 235 -8.08 3.17 -14.04
N MET A 236 -8.54 2.22 -13.20
CA MET A 236 -8.79 0.84 -13.62
C MET A 236 -9.76 0.71 -14.81
N ARG A 237 -10.75 1.60 -14.92
CA ARG A 237 -11.71 1.61 -16.05
C ARG A 237 -11.13 1.89 -17.43
N ASP A 238 -9.89 2.34 -17.54
CA ASP A 238 -9.23 2.48 -18.85
C ASP A 238 -8.85 1.11 -19.45
N TRP A 239 -8.78 0.07 -18.61
CA TRP A 239 -8.31 -1.27 -18.99
C TRP A 239 -9.33 -2.37 -18.71
N TRP A 240 -10.34 -2.10 -17.88
CA TRP A 240 -11.26 -3.10 -17.36
C TRP A 240 -12.69 -2.59 -17.22
N GLN A 241 -13.65 -3.50 -17.42
CA GLN A 241 -15.08 -3.25 -17.27
C GLN A 241 -15.71 -4.31 -16.35
N PRO A 242 -16.46 -3.94 -15.31
CA PRO A 242 -17.20 -4.92 -14.53
C PRO A 242 -18.37 -5.51 -15.34
N THR A 243 -18.45 -6.83 -15.37
CA THR A 243 -19.53 -7.62 -15.99
C THR A 243 -20.06 -8.66 -15.01
N LYS A 244 -21.19 -9.27 -15.33
CA LYS A 244 -21.70 -10.43 -14.61
C LYS A 244 -20.68 -11.56 -14.60
N ALA A 245 -20.03 -11.84 -15.73
CA ALA A 245 -19.10 -12.96 -15.84
C ALA A 245 -17.83 -12.75 -15.01
N ASN A 246 -17.27 -11.54 -15.03
CA ASN A 246 -15.97 -11.27 -14.42
C ASN A 246 -16.02 -10.74 -12.98
N PHE A 247 -17.15 -10.15 -12.55
CA PHE A 247 -17.22 -9.46 -11.26
C PHE A 247 -18.55 -9.66 -10.53
N PHE A 248 -19.67 -9.12 -11.03
CA PHE A 248 -20.94 -9.12 -10.28
C PHE A 248 -21.47 -10.52 -10.00
N GLY A 249 -21.19 -11.49 -10.87
CA GLY A 249 -21.53 -12.89 -10.66
C GLY A 249 -20.81 -13.53 -9.46
N HIS A 250 -19.71 -12.94 -8.98
CA HIS A 250 -18.94 -13.43 -7.82
C HIS A 250 -19.39 -12.77 -6.51
N LEU A 251 -20.18 -11.70 -6.58
CA LEU A 251 -20.69 -10.98 -5.41
C LEU A 251 -21.98 -11.59 -4.86
N LYS A 252 -22.22 -11.39 -3.56
CA LYS A 252 -23.54 -11.62 -2.96
C LYS A 252 -24.51 -10.53 -3.41
N LYS A 253 -25.81 -10.84 -3.48
CA LYS A 253 -26.83 -9.87 -3.90
C LYS A 253 -26.78 -8.53 -3.13
N PRO A 254 -26.63 -8.50 -1.79
CA PRO A 254 -26.47 -7.24 -1.07
C PRO A 254 -25.25 -6.41 -1.52
N GLN A 255 -24.13 -7.06 -1.85
CA GLN A 255 -22.93 -6.39 -2.36
C GLN A 255 -23.15 -5.79 -3.75
N ILE A 256 -23.95 -6.43 -4.62
CA ILE A 256 -24.34 -5.87 -5.92
C ILE A 256 -25.19 -4.60 -5.73
N ILE A 257 -26.13 -4.63 -4.81
CA ILE A 257 -26.99 -3.49 -4.47
C ILE A 257 -26.15 -2.34 -3.90
N ALA A 258 -25.22 -2.64 -2.99
CA ALA A 258 -24.28 -1.67 -2.43
C ALA A 258 -23.43 -1.03 -3.53
N ALA A 259 -22.87 -1.82 -4.44
CA ALA A 259 -22.11 -1.33 -5.59
C ALA A 259 -22.94 -0.36 -6.47
N LEU A 260 -24.22 -0.68 -6.74
CA LEU A 260 -25.12 0.21 -7.48
C LEU A 260 -25.36 1.54 -6.73
N ASN A 261 -25.55 1.49 -5.41
CA ASN A 261 -25.70 2.70 -4.61
C ASN A 261 -24.42 3.55 -4.58
N GLU A 262 -23.25 2.92 -4.42
CA GLU A 262 -21.94 3.60 -4.48
C GLU A 262 -21.69 4.27 -5.84
N ALA A 263 -22.19 3.66 -6.92
CA ALA A 263 -22.14 4.22 -8.26
C ALA A 263 -23.18 5.35 -8.49
N GLY A 264 -23.98 5.73 -7.49
CA GLY A 264 -25.04 6.73 -7.60
C GLY A 264 -26.31 6.23 -8.31
N LEU A 265 -26.43 4.93 -8.56
CA LEU A 265 -27.53 4.30 -9.31
C LEU A 265 -28.62 3.77 -8.36
N SER A 266 -29.11 4.63 -7.47
CA SER A 266 -30.06 4.25 -6.40
C SER A 266 -31.39 3.66 -6.91
N GLY A 267 -31.87 4.11 -8.09
CA GLY A 267 -33.04 3.51 -8.75
C GLY A 267 -32.80 2.05 -9.15
N ALA A 268 -31.69 1.79 -9.85
CA ALA A 268 -31.28 0.44 -10.24
C ALA A 268 -31.00 -0.45 -9.02
N ALA A 269 -30.46 0.12 -7.94
CA ALA A 269 -30.24 -0.60 -6.68
C ALA A 269 -31.56 -1.10 -6.07
N ARG A 270 -32.60 -0.24 -6.04
CA ARG A 270 -33.95 -0.60 -5.56
C ARG A 270 -34.62 -1.66 -6.43
N ASP A 271 -34.41 -1.59 -7.75
CA ASP A 271 -34.94 -2.61 -8.65
C ASP A 271 -34.24 -3.97 -8.42
N ALA A 272 -32.92 -3.96 -8.22
CA ALA A 272 -32.13 -5.14 -7.91
C ALA A 272 -32.55 -5.85 -6.61
N GLU A 273 -33.09 -5.14 -5.61
CA GLU A 273 -33.63 -5.74 -4.37
C GLU A 273 -34.73 -6.77 -4.65
N LYS A 274 -35.49 -6.62 -5.73
CA LYS A 274 -36.60 -7.52 -6.09
C LYS A 274 -36.19 -8.63 -7.06
N MET A 275 -34.96 -8.58 -7.58
CA MET A 275 -34.44 -9.52 -8.58
C MET A 275 -33.80 -10.76 -7.95
N LYS A 276 -33.64 -11.85 -8.71
CA LYS A 276 -32.73 -12.93 -8.31
C LYS A 276 -31.28 -12.46 -8.47
N LYS A 277 -30.34 -13.07 -7.74
CA LYS A 277 -28.91 -12.69 -7.77
C LYS A 277 -28.32 -12.67 -9.19
N GLY A 278 -28.70 -13.63 -10.03
CA GLY A 278 -28.24 -13.71 -11.41
C GLY A 278 -28.72 -12.55 -12.28
N ASP A 279 -29.97 -12.13 -12.10
CA ASP A 279 -30.60 -11.03 -12.85
C ASP A 279 -30.09 -9.68 -12.33
N ALA A 280 -29.91 -9.55 -11.01
CA ALA A 280 -29.28 -8.37 -10.40
C ALA A 280 -27.86 -8.15 -10.92
N ALA A 281 -27.10 -9.21 -11.18
CA ALA A 281 -25.77 -9.10 -11.77
C ALA A 281 -25.79 -8.62 -13.23
N GLU A 282 -26.72 -9.09 -14.06
CA GLU A 282 -26.91 -8.58 -15.43
C GLU A 282 -27.37 -7.14 -15.43
N HIS A 283 -28.30 -6.81 -14.53
CA HIS A 283 -28.81 -5.46 -14.35
C HIS A 283 -27.68 -4.50 -13.95
N ALA A 284 -26.82 -4.90 -13.02
CA ALA A 284 -25.66 -4.09 -12.62
C ALA A 284 -24.68 -3.89 -13.77
N GLU A 285 -24.36 -4.94 -14.53
CA GLU A 285 -23.53 -4.83 -15.74
C GLU A 285 -24.11 -3.82 -16.74
N HIS A 286 -25.42 -3.90 -17.01
CA HIS A 286 -26.08 -2.98 -17.93
C HIS A 286 -25.95 -1.52 -17.49
N HIS A 287 -26.26 -1.22 -16.23
CA HIS A 287 -26.26 0.16 -15.73
C HIS A 287 -24.86 0.72 -15.44
N MET A 288 -23.87 -0.12 -15.17
CA MET A 288 -22.50 0.31 -14.90
C MET A 288 -21.60 0.41 -16.14
N LYS A 289 -22.13 0.05 -17.31
CA LYS A 289 -21.38 0.08 -18.58
C LYS A 289 -20.76 1.45 -18.87
N ASP A 290 -21.54 2.52 -18.71
CA ASP A 290 -21.16 3.85 -19.19
C ASP A 290 -20.60 4.76 -18.07
N ASN A 291 -20.55 4.28 -16.82
CA ASN A 291 -19.94 5.01 -15.72
C ASN A 291 -18.45 4.69 -15.58
N ARG A 292 -17.72 5.39 -14.70
CA ARG A 292 -16.32 5.07 -14.33
C ARG A 292 -16.19 4.43 -12.95
N TRP A 293 -17.27 3.85 -12.41
CA TRP A 293 -17.24 3.25 -11.07
C TRP A 293 -16.33 2.02 -11.02
N VAL A 294 -15.61 1.88 -9.91
CA VAL A 294 -14.74 0.76 -9.55
C VAL A 294 -14.92 0.54 -8.05
N PRO A 295 -14.91 -0.71 -7.55
CA PRO A 295 -14.96 -0.96 -6.11
C PRO A 295 -13.84 -0.22 -5.38
N GLY A 296 -14.15 0.42 -4.24
CA GLY A 296 -13.18 1.26 -3.53
C GLY A 296 -11.88 0.54 -3.16
N TRP A 297 -11.92 -0.77 -2.92
CA TRP A 297 -10.75 -1.60 -2.60
C TRP A 297 -9.88 -1.98 -3.80
N MET A 298 -10.35 -1.71 -5.02
CA MET A 298 -9.55 -1.80 -6.26
C MET A 298 -8.97 -0.44 -6.67
N CYS A 299 -9.26 0.63 -5.94
CA CYS A 299 -8.72 1.96 -6.17
C CYS A 299 -7.53 2.21 -5.25
N ALA A 300 -6.55 2.98 -5.73
CA ALA A 300 -5.57 3.59 -4.84
C ALA A 300 -6.30 4.45 -3.79
N PRO A 301 -5.87 4.42 -2.51
CA PRO A 301 -6.37 5.35 -1.50
C PRO A 301 -6.21 6.78 -2.02
N HIS A 302 -7.29 7.56 -1.98
CA HIS A 302 -7.16 8.98 -2.27
C HIS A 302 -6.25 9.58 -1.19
N PRO A 303 -5.25 10.39 -1.55
CA PRO A 303 -4.47 11.09 -0.54
C PRO A 303 -5.46 11.94 0.27
N GLN A 304 -5.70 11.55 1.53
CA GLN A 304 -6.42 12.38 2.46
C GLN A 304 -5.64 13.67 2.55
N THR A 305 -6.21 14.75 2.01
CA THR A 305 -5.63 16.08 2.13
C THR A 305 -5.97 16.56 3.53
N ASP A 306 -5.34 15.96 4.55
CA ASP A 306 -5.21 16.56 5.87
C ASP A 306 -4.13 17.64 5.77
N ALA A 307 -4.42 18.66 4.96
CA ALA A 307 -3.77 19.96 5.04
C ALA A 307 -4.57 20.80 6.03
N THR A 308 -4.58 20.36 7.29
CA THR A 308 -5.05 21.19 8.40
C THR A 308 -3.88 21.34 9.37
N GLU A 309 -3.34 22.56 9.40
CA GLU A 309 -2.51 23.11 10.48
C GLU A 309 -1.11 22.52 10.67
N ARG A 310 -0.21 22.92 9.77
CA ARG A 310 1.19 23.19 10.16
C ARG A 310 1.60 24.57 9.65
N THR A 311 0.89 25.59 10.12
CA THR A 311 1.41 26.97 10.15
C THR A 311 1.59 27.37 11.60
N ASP A 312 2.68 28.10 11.83
CA ASP A 312 3.09 28.75 13.07
C ASP A 312 3.71 27.86 14.16
N ASN A 313 5.03 27.68 14.04
CA ASN A 313 5.98 27.83 15.15
C ASN A 313 7.41 27.79 14.59
N LEU A 314 7.76 28.82 13.81
CA LEU A 314 9.13 29.16 13.43
C LEU A 314 9.24 30.70 13.38
N ALA A 315 8.89 31.33 14.50
CA ALA A 315 9.19 32.73 14.77
C ALA A 315 9.34 32.89 16.29
N ASP A 316 10.47 32.44 16.82
CA ASP A 316 11.14 33.01 18.00
C ASP A 316 12.50 32.34 18.18
N ALA A 317 13.47 32.81 17.40
CA ALA A 317 14.90 32.68 17.67
C ALA A 317 15.62 33.74 16.82
N ALA A 318 15.53 34.99 17.28
CA ALA A 318 16.45 36.07 16.93
C ALA A 318 16.86 36.77 18.23
#